data_AF-A0A2V9TPE9-F1
#
_entry.id   AF-A0A2V9TPE9-F1
#
_cell.length_a   1.000
_cell.length_b   1.000
_cell.length_c   1.000
_cell.angle_alpha   90.00
_cell.angle_beta   90.00
_cell.angle_gamma   90.00
#
_symmetry.space_group_name_H-M   'P 1'
#
loop_
_entity.id
_entity.type
_entity.pdbx_description
1 polymer ?
#
loop_
_entity_poly.entity_id
_entity_poly.type
_entity_poly.pdbx_seq_one_letter_code
_entity_poly.pdbx_strand_id
1 'polypeptide(L)'
;MRKQKGFSLIELLIVVAIILIIAAIAIPNLLRARIAANEASSVSSIRTINTAEITYSTSYPTVGYSVTMAALGPGGAACAAPAQANACLLDNVLA
;
A
#
# COMPACT_ATOMS: atom_id res chain seq x y z
N MET A 1 -7.94 -7.26 -55.41
CA MET A 1 -8.39 -8.24 -54.40
C MET A 1 -7.34 -8.33 -53.30
N ARG A 2 -7.61 -7.81 -52.10
CA ARG A 2 -6.71 -7.94 -50.94
C ARG A 2 -6.84 -9.37 -50.40
N LYS A 3 -5.77 -10.17 -50.47
CA LYS A 3 -5.72 -11.50 -49.84
C LYS A 3 -5.80 -11.29 -48.32
N GLN A 4 -6.93 -11.61 -47.70
CA GLN A 4 -7.00 -11.74 -46.25
C GLN A 4 -6.21 -12.99 -45.87
N LYS A 5 -5.12 -12.82 -45.11
CA LYS A 5 -4.43 -13.94 -44.48
C LYS A 5 -5.25 -14.35 -43.26
N GLY A 6 -5.81 -15.56 -43.30
CA GLY A 6 -6.44 -16.18 -42.11
C GLY A 6 -5.37 -16.60 -41.10
N PHE A 7 -5.75 -16.60 -39.83
CA PHE A 7 -4.92 -17.09 -38.73
C PHE A 7 -4.95 -18.62 -38.70
N SER A 8 -3.81 -19.29 -38.58
CA SER A 8 -3.74 -20.74 -38.46
C SER A 8 -4.02 -21.18 -37.01
N LEU A 9 -4.74 -22.29 -36.85
CA LEU A 9 -4.96 -22.89 -35.53
C LEU A 9 -3.64 -23.26 -34.83
N ILE A 10 -2.61 -23.64 -35.59
CA ILE A 10 -1.29 -23.96 -35.03
C ILE A 10 -0.59 -22.71 -34.48
N GLU A 11 -0.77 -21.56 -35.13
CA GLU A 11 -0.22 -20.29 -34.66
C GLU A 11 -0.88 -19.91 -33.32
N LEU A 12 -2.19 -20.13 -33.17
CA LEU A 12 -2.88 -19.88 -31.91
C LEU A 12 -2.39 -20.80 -30.79
N LEU A 13 -2.22 -22.10 -31.09
CA LEU A 13 -1.82 -23.10 -30.11
C LEU A 13 -0.44 -22.82 -29.53
N ILE A 14 0.54 -22.45 -30.36
CA ILE A 14 1.89 -22.13 -29.90
C ILE A 14 1.87 -20.86 -29.02
N VAL A 15 1.08 -19.85 -29.38
CA VAL A 15 0.95 -18.62 -28.59
C VAL A 15 0.41 -18.91 -27.20
N VAL A 16 -0.68 -19.69 -27.09
CA VAL A 16 -1.26 -20.04 -25.78
C VAL A 16 -0.28 -20.90 -24.97
N ALA A 17 0.43 -21.83 -25.59
CA ALA A 17 1.44 -22.64 -24.91
C ALA A 17 2.55 -21.78 -24.27
N ILE A 18 3.08 -20.79 -25.01
CA ILE A 18 4.11 -19.88 -24.48
C ILE A 18 3.55 -19.01 -23.35
N ILE A 19 2.34 -18.47 -23.50
CA ILE A 19 1.68 -17.67 -22.45
C ILE A 19 1.54 -18.48 -21.16
N LEU A 20 1.14 -19.76 -21.25
CA LEU A 20 0.97 -20.63 -20.08
C LEU A 20 2.32 -20.91 -19.38
N ILE A 21 3.40 -21.10 -20.13
CA ILE A 21 4.75 -21.28 -19.55
C ILE A 21 5.18 -20.03 -18.80
N ILE A 22 4.99 -18.84 -19.40
CA ILE A 22 5.32 -17.56 -18.76
C ILE A 22 4.45 -17.36 -17.51
N ALA A 23 3.14 -17.59 -17.61
CA ALA A 23 2.21 -17.43 -16.50
C ALA A 23 2.54 -18.34 -15.32
N ALA A 24 2.93 -19.60 -15.58
CA ALA A 24 3.32 -20.55 -14.55
C ALA A 24 4.50 -20.07 -13.68
N ILE A 25 5.44 -19.32 -14.26
CA ILE A 25 6.59 -18.75 -13.54
C ILE A 25 6.24 -17.39 -12.93
N ALA A 26 5.53 -16.55 -13.68
CA ALA A 26 5.23 -15.17 -13.31
C ALA A 26 4.26 -15.07 -12.14
N ILE A 27 3.19 -15.88 -12.12
CA ILE A 27 2.15 -15.84 -11.08
C ILE A 27 2.71 -16.08 -9.67
N PRO A 28 3.44 -17.18 -9.38
CA PRO A 28 3.97 -17.41 -8.03
C PRO A 28 5.00 -16.35 -7.63
N ASN A 29 5.78 -15.82 -8.59
CA ASN A 29 6.71 -14.74 -8.32
C ASN A 29 6.00 -13.43 -7.96
N LEU A 30 4.94 -13.09 -8.69
CA LEU A 30 4.10 -11.93 -8.41
C LEU A 30 3.43 -12.03 -7.04
N LEU A 31 2.93 -13.21 -6.67
CA LEU A 31 2.33 -13.43 -5.35
C LEU A 31 3.35 -13.20 -4.22
N ARG A 32 4.57 -13.75 -4.35
CA ARG A 32 5.66 -13.51 -3.38
C ARG A 32 6.04 -12.03 -3.31
N ALA A 33 6.16 -11.36 -4.46
CA ALA A 33 6.49 -9.94 -4.52
C ALA A 33 5.41 -9.07 -3.84
N ARG A 34 4.13 -9.42 -4.00
CA ARG A 34 3.01 -8.73 -3.32
C ARG A 34 3.06 -8.92 -1.80
N ILE A 35 3.35 -10.12 -1.31
CA ILE A 35 3.48 -10.38 0.13
C ILE A 35 4.63 -9.54 0.70
N ALA A 36 5.81 -9.58 0.07
CA ALA A 36 6.96 -8.79 0.50
C ALA A 36 6.68 -7.26 0.45
N ALA A 37 5.96 -6.79 -0.57
CA ALA A 37 5.57 -5.38 -0.66
C ALA A 37 4.60 -4.98 0.47
N ASN A 38 3.64 -5.84 0.82
CA ASN A 38 2.72 -5.61 1.93
C ASN A 38 3.48 -5.59 3.27
N GLU A 39 4.39 -6.53 3.51
CA GLU A 39 5.24 -6.55 4.70
C GLU A 39 6.08 -5.27 4.82
N ALA A 40 6.72 -4.85 3.72
CA ALA A 40 7.50 -3.61 3.68
C ALA A 40 6.62 -2.38 3.95
N SER A 41 5.40 -2.34 3.40
CA SER A 41 4.43 -1.28 3.66
C SER A 41 4.02 -1.26 5.12
N SER A 42 3.73 -2.41 5.75
CA SER A 42 3.37 -2.48 7.16
C SER A 42 4.50 -2.00 8.08
N VAL A 43 5.76 -2.40 7.78
CA VAL A 43 6.93 -1.92 8.52
C VAL A 43 7.08 -0.39 8.38
N SER A 44 6.88 0.14 7.17
CA SER A 44 6.88 1.58 6.93
C SER A 44 5.80 2.29 7.75
N SER A 45 4.56 1.76 7.76
CA SER A 45 3.47 2.35 8.51
C SER A 45 3.75 2.38 10.01
N ILE A 46 4.28 1.30 10.59
CA ILE A 46 4.65 1.25 12.01
C ILE A 46 5.75 2.27 12.33
N ARG A 47 6.74 2.45 11.45
CA ARG A 47 7.79 3.47 11.63
C ARG A 47 7.22 4.89 11.60
N THR A 48 6.27 5.16 10.72
CA THR A 48 5.56 6.44 10.67
C THR A 48 4.78 6.69 11.95
N ILE A 49 4.04 5.69 12.44
CA ILE A 49 3.29 5.77 13.71
C ILE A 49 4.25 6.01 14.88
N ASN A 50 5.37 5.29 14.96
CA ASN A 50 6.36 5.48 16.03
C ASN A 50 6.93 6.91 16.04
N THR A 51 7.26 7.43 14.86
CA THR A 51 7.75 8.82 14.72
C THR A 51 6.66 9.83 15.11
N ALA A 52 5.41 9.58 14.73
CA ALA A 52 4.26 10.40 15.11
C ALA A 52 4.03 10.38 16.64
N GLU A 53 4.13 9.22 17.29
CA GLU A 53 4.01 9.07 18.73
C GLU A 53 5.10 9.81 19.51
N ILE A 54 6.35 9.73 19.06
CA ILE A 54 7.45 10.49 19.66
C ILE A 54 7.19 11.99 19.51
N THR A 55 6.77 12.43 18.32
CA THR A 55 6.43 13.83 18.06
C THR A 55 5.26 14.28 18.93
N TYR A 56 4.23 13.45 19.06
CA TYR A 56 3.08 13.70 19.93
C TYR A 56 3.50 13.87 21.39
N SER A 57 4.34 12.96 21.91
CA SER A 57 4.86 13.03 23.28
C SER A 57 5.64 14.30 23.57
N THR A 58 6.44 14.79 22.60
CA THR A 58 7.15 16.06 22.74
C THR A 58 6.23 17.29 22.64
N SER A 59 5.15 17.19 21.87
CA SER A 59 4.20 18.28 21.65
C SER A 59 3.18 18.42 22.79
N TYR A 60 2.83 17.30 23.43
CA TYR A 60 1.82 17.21 24.48
C TYR A 60 2.36 16.50 25.73
N PRO A 61 3.35 17.10 26.44
CA PRO A 61 4.07 16.43 27.53
C PRO A 61 3.18 16.08 28.74
N THR A 62 2.04 16.75 28.91
CA THR A 62 1.06 16.44 29.97
C THR A 62 0.31 15.13 29.73
N VAL A 63 0.14 14.72 28.47
CA VAL A 63 -0.54 13.48 28.08
C VAL A 63 0.49 12.36 27.86
N GLY A 64 1.67 12.70 27.36
CA GLY A 64 2.68 11.73 26.97
C GLY A 64 2.34 11.14 25.60
N TYR A 65 2.29 9.81 25.49
CA TYR A 65 1.93 9.13 24.25
C TYR A 65 0.43 9.16 23.97
N SER A 66 0.05 9.02 22.70
CA SER A 66 -1.35 8.99 22.32
C SER A 66 -2.01 7.68 22.79
N VAL A 67 -3.28 7.76 23.18
CA VAL A 67 -4.05 6.59 23.65
C VAL A 67 -4.87 5.95 22.52
N THR A 68 -5.05 6.68 21.42
CA THR A 68 -5.88 6.28 20.27
C THR A 68 -5.24 6.74 18.96
N MET A 69 -5.36 5.93 17.91
CA MET A 69 -4.85 6.28 16.57
C MET A 69 -5.47 7.57 16.04
N ALA A 70 -6.76 7.80 16.35
CA ALA A 70 -7.47 9.02 15.98
C ALA A 70 -6.79 10.29 16.54
N ALA A 71 -6.16 10.21 17.71
CA ALA A 71 -5.44 11.33 18.32
C ALA A 71 -4.16 11.73 17.56
N LEU A 72 -3.56 10.81 16.81
CA LEU A 72 -2.46 11.12 15.90
C LEU A 72 -2.96 11.66 14.55
N GLY A 73 -4.21 11.38 14.20
CA GLY A 73 -4.84 11.75 12.94
C GLY A 73 -5.39 13.18 12.89
N PRO A 74 -5.98 13.56 11.74
CA PRO A 74 -6.55 14.90 11.52
C PRO A 74 -7.93 15.12 12.16
N GLY A 75 -8.59 14.08 12.68
CA GLY A 75 -9.92 14.20 13.30
C GLY A 75 -11.09 14.51 12.36
N GLY A 76 -10.84 14.47 11.03
CA GLY A 76 -11.78 14.86 9.99
C GLY A 76 -11.09 14.95 8.61
N ALA A 77 -11.78 15.51 7.62
CA ALA A 77 -11.31 15.55 6.23
C ALA A 77 -10.03 16.38 6.00
N ALA A 78 -9.71 17.31 6.89
CA ALA A 78 -8.49 18.10 6.86
C ALA A 78 -8.11 18.54 8.28
N CYS A 79 -6.81 18.69 8.54
CA CYS A 79 -6.35 19.24 9.81
C CYS A 79 -6.70 20.74 9.89
N ALA A 80 -7.67 21.10 10.71
CA ALA A 80 -8.04 22.50 10.93
C ALA A 80 -7.18 23.17 12.01
N ALA A 81 -6.81 22.43 13.06
CA ALA A 81 -5.86 22.85 14.08
C ALA A 81 -5.36 21.63 14.89
N PRO A 82 -4.04 21.47 15.11
CA PRO A 82 -3.52 20.36 15.90
C PRO A 82 -3.91 20.54 17.37
N ALA A 83 -4.55 19.51 17.92
CA ALA A 83 -4.93 19.43 19.34
C ALA A 83 -4.58 18.05 19.90
N GLN A 84 -4.60 17.89 21.22
CA GLN A 84 -4.34 16.59 21.88
C GLN A 84 -5.25 15.47 21.34
N ALA A 85 -6.49 15.78 20.98
CA ALA A 85 -7.43 14.81 20.44
C ALA A 85 -7.28 14.56 18.94
N ASN A 86 -6.55 15.41 18.19
CA ASN A 86 -6.36 15.36 16.73
C ASN A 86 -5.06 16.11 16.36
N ALA A 87 -3.91 15.46 16.52
CA ALA A 87 -2.59 16.10 16.38
C ALA A 87 -2.14 16.26 14.93
N CYS A 88 -2.83 15.64 13.96
CA CYS A 88 -2.56 15.74 12.54
C CYS A 88 -1.13 15.33 12.13
N LEU A 89 -0.58 14.34 12.82
CA LEU A 89 0.76 13.78 12.57
C LEU A 89 0.71 12.58 11.61
N LEU A 90 -0.45 11.95 11.48
CA LEU A 90 -0.75 10.92 10.50
C LEU A 90 -1.75 11.42 9.45
N ASP A 91 -1.66 10.88 8.24
CA ASP A 91 -2.63 11.12 7.18
C ASP A 91 -3.87 10.22 7.32
N ASN A 92 -4.91 10.46 6.52
CA ASN A 92 -6.15 9.66 6.53
C ASN A 92 -6.00 8.23 5.95
N VAL A 93 -4.80 7.84 5.50
CA VAL A 93 -4.51 6.48 5.05
C VAL A 93 -4.01 5.62 6.21
N LEU A 94 -3.29 6.24 7.16
CA LEU A 94 -2.79 5.59 8.38
C LEU A 94 -3.62 5.86 9.64
N ALA A 95 -4.34 6.97 9.71
CA ALA A 95 -5.09 7.43 10.89
C ALA A 95 -6.48 6.80 11.05
#